data_AF-M2XZ24-F1
#
_entry.id   AF-M2XZ24-F1
#
_cell.length_a   1.000
_cell.length_b   1.000
_cell.length_c   1.000
_cell.angle_alpha   90.00
_cell.angle_beta   90.00
_cell.angle_gamma   90.00
#
_symmetry.space_group_name_H-M   'P 1'
#
loop_
_entity.id
_entity.type
_entity.pdbx_description
1 polymer ?
#
loop_
_entity_poly.entity_id
_entity_poly.type
_entity_poly.pdbx_seq_one_letter_code
_entity_poly.pdbx_strand_id
1 'polypeptide(L)'
;MSCFSLFISSTFQNQQCIHSFISFNKLKKVDHSPSSSFNCFSKAGWTPSTGTVKDFVTKRAIYTLCYYFSELHDEFSRTWLLEFENFGNRGELRDGSYAYLLRLFKSPMHIFEISSGPDPRYHSYSRKFEIEISPSSIAIRLMRVREQVAAECASDLALVSAENLEINRQQMELSLNVGADLEPLRSLIFENDPFTSDSTPLRTETYRRLQALLTEAAVCEYLAELRETSYHDYLWLMEYRDAAKLFGKYRKHQEKFSSGYPYLWSGEYNKQGFLFNMLRLAPIQRTHPVKWIYPNQIAHRLMELRLEVGERWIQELQSIPSDHQKLIYSHLESSIPSSTSEEDE
;
A
#
# COMPACT_ATOMS: atom_id res chain seq x y z
N MET A 1 -9.29 -44.56 12.93
CA MET A 1 -9.68 -44.28 11.53
C MET A 1 -10.78 -43.20 11.47
N SER A 2 -10.52 -41.95 11.88
CA SER A 2 -11.52 -40.86 11.71
C SER A 2 -10.93 -39.44 11.77
N CYS A 3 -9.83 -39.17 11.05
CA CYS A 3 -9.31 -37.79 10.91
C CYS A 3 -9.00 -37.38 9.46
N PHE A 4 -9.34 -38.21 8.46
CA PHE A 4 -8.96 -37.97 7.07
C PHE A 4 -10.00 -37.19 6.23
N SER A 5 -11.16 -36.82 6.78
CA SER A 5 -12.27 -36.23 6.00
C SER A 5 -12.37 -34.70 6.04
N LEU A 6 -11.55 -33.99 6.82
CA LEU A 6 -11.62 -32.52 6.94
C LEU A 6 -10.64 -31.76 6.02
N PHE A 7 -9.62 -32.42 5.48
CA PHE A 7 -8.58 -31.74 4.69
C PHE A 7 -8.85 -31.66 3.19
N ILE A 8 -9.71 -32.52 2.64
CA ILE A 8 -10.09 -32.47 1.22
C ILE A 8 -11.01 -31.26 0.92
N SER A 9 -11.64 -30.67 1.93
CA SER A 9 -12.66 -29.63 1.73
C SER A 9 -12.10 -28.25 1.34
N SER A 10 -10.87 -27.90 1.71
CA SER A 10 -10.33 -26.53 1.49
C SER A 10 -9.72 -26.33 0.09
N THR A 11 -9.04 -27.34 -0.44
CA THR A 11 -8.49 -27.34 -1.82
C THR A 11 -9.59 -27.48 -2.86
N PHE A 12 -10.65 -28.26 -2.58
CA PHE A 12 -11.82 -28.37 -3.46
C PHE A 12 -12.67 -27.09 -3.47
N GLN A 13 -12.76 -26.36 -2.35
CA GLN A 13 -13.43 -25.04 -2.31
C GLN A 13 -12.69 -23.98 -3.14
N ASN A 14 -11.36 -23.96 -3.12
CA ASN A 14 -10.60 -23.00 -3.94
C ASN A 14 -10.73 -23.28 -5.45
N GLN A 15 -10.75 -24.55 -5.87
CA GLN A 15 -11.05 -24.90 -7.26
C GLN A 15 -12.51 -24.63 -7.64
N GLN A 16 -13.47 -24.84 -6.74
CA GLN A 16 -14.87 -24.45 -6.96
C GLN A 16 -15.06 -22.93 -7.02
N CYS A 17 -14.30 -22.12 -6.29
CA CYS A 17 -14.29 -20.66 -6.41
C CYS A 17 -13.74 -20.20 -7.78
N ILE A 18 -12.73 -20.88 -8.32
CA ILE A 18 -12.17 -20.59 -9.66
C ILE A 18 -13.10 -21.13 -10.78
N HIS A 19 -13.74 -22.28 -10.60
CA HIS A 19 -14.74 -22.77 -11.54
C HIS A 19 -16.05 -21.96 -11.49
N SER A 20 -16.44 -21.45 -10.32
CA SER A 20 -17.53 -20.48 -10.21
C SER A 20 -17.13 -19.12 -10.78
N PHE A 21 -15.85 -18.72 -10.74
CA PHE A 21 -15.32 -17.56 -11.49
C PHE A 21 -15.48 -17.74 -13.01
N ILE A 22 -15.17 -18.92 -13.57
CA ILE A 22 -15.41 -19.24 -14.99
C ILE A 22 -16.91 -19.35 -15.32
N SER A 23 -17.73 -19.85 -14.38
CA SER A 23 -19.18 -20.02 -14.55
C SER A 23 -19.96 -18.71 -14.36
N PHE A 24 -19.45 -17.75 -13.58
CA PHE A 24 -20.02 -16.40 -13.44
C PHE A 24 -19.99 -15.64 -14.77
N ASN A 25 -18.96 -15.86 -15.58
CA ASN A 25 -18.87 -15.35 -16.96
C ASN A 25 -19.88 -15.98 -17.93
N LYS A 26 -20.53 -17.09 -17.58
CA LYS A 26 -21.64 -17.66 -18.37
C LYS A 26 -23.03 -17.13 -17.95
N LEU A 27 -23.17 -16.46 -16.81
CA LEU A 27 -24.49 -16.11 -16.24
C LEU A 27 -24.85 -14.62 -16.30
N LYS A 28 -24.05 -13.78 -16.96
CA LYS A 28 -24.42 -12.38 -17.18
C LYS A 28 -24.09 -11.96 -18.61
N LYS A 29 -25.09 -12.04 -19.50
CA LYS A 29 -25.25 -11.05 -20.57
C LYS A 29 -25.51 -9.70 -19.88
N VAL A 30 -24.47 -9.06 -19.39
CA VAL A 30 -24.53 -7.65 -19.02
C VAL A 30 -24.37 -6.91 -20.32
N ASP A 31 -25.42 -6.18 -20.71
CA ASP A 31 -25.34 -5.24 -21.82
C ASP A 31 -24.27 -4.22 -21.47
N HIS A 32 -23.08 -4.38 -22.07
CA HIS A 32 -21.99 -3.41 -22.02
C HIS A 32 -22.33 -2.24 -22.95
N SER A 33 -23.41 -1.52 -22.64
CA SER A 33 -23.54 -0.14 -23.08
C SER A 33 -22.39 0.62 -22.41
N PRO A 34 -21.50 1.30 -23.17
CA PRO A 34 -20.39 2.04 -22.58
C PRO A 34 -20.98 3.18 -21.75
N SER A 35 -21.11 2.96 -20.43
CA SER A 35 -21.48 4.01 -19.50
C SER A 35 -20.43 5.11 -19.57
N SER A 36 -20.90 6.36 -19.62
CA SER A 36 -20.12 7.60 -19.74
C SER A 36 -19.16 7.89 -18.58
N SER A 37 -18.85 6.90 -17.74
CA SER A 37 -17.98 7.00 -16.57
C SER A 37 -16.51 6.65 -16.84
N PHE A 38 -16.11 6.37 -18.10
CA PHE A 38 -14.77 5.88 -18.43
C PHE A 38 -13.80 6.92 -19.02
N ASN A 39 -14.13 8.22 -18.93
CA ASN A 39 -13.25 9.32 -19.35
C ASN A 39 -12.28 9.78 -18.24
N CYS A 40 -11.54 8.85 -17.62
CA CYS A 40 -10.47 9.18 -16.66
C CYS A 40 -9.06 9.17 -17.26
N PHE A 41 -8.90 8.99 -18.58
CA PHE A 41 -7.60 8.85 -19.24
C PHE A 41 -7.39 9.85 -20.38
N SER A 42 -7.83 11.11 -20.21
CA SER A 42 -7.54 12.17 -21.19
C SER A 42 -6.25 12.90 -20.81
N LYS A 43 -5.16 12.64 -21.57
CA LYS A 43 -4.02 13.52 -21.98
C LYS A 43 -3.38 14.55 -21.02
N ALA A 44 -3.81 14.69 -19.79
CA ALA A 44 -3.24 15.56 -18.77
C ALA A 44 -2.67 14.70 -17.65
N GLY A 45 -1.45 14.17 -17.85
CA GLY A 45 -0.45 13.90 -16.82
C GLY A 45 -0.82 13.14 -15.53
N TRP A 46 -1.95 12.42 -15.46
CA TRP A 46 -2.34 11.61 -14.31
C TRP A 46 -2.88 10.26 -14.76
N THR A 47 -2.01 9.27 -14.67
CA THR A 47 -2.30 7.83 -14.61
C THR A 47 -2.50 7.46 -13.14
N PRO A 48 -3.32 6.44 -12.84
CA PRO A 48 -4.39 6.43 -11.84
C PRO A 48 -4.00 6.88 -10.43
N SER A 49 -5.00 7.20 -9.60
CA SER A 49 -4.95 7.77 -8.25
C SER A 49 -4.12 7.07 -7.15
N THR A 50 -3.13 6.26 -7.53
CA THR A 50 -2.04 5.82 -6.67
C THR A 50 -1.19 7.03 -6.32
N GLY A 51 -1.25 7.45 -5.05
CA GLY A 51 -0.24 8.36 -4.51
C GLY A 51 1.17 7.83 -4.85
N THR A 52 2.10 8.75 -5.06
CA THR A 52 3.49 8.43 -5.43
C THR A 52 4.11 7.46 -4.41
N VAL A 53 5.19 6.74 -4.77
CA VAL A 53 5.92 5.90 -3.79
C VAL A 53 6.38 6.74 -2.59
N LYS A 54 6.64 8.04 -2.81
CA LYS A 54 6.92 9.02 -1.76
C LYS A 54 5.74 9.22 -0.80
N ASP A 55 4.50 9.25 -1.30
CA ASP A 55 3.30 9.34 -0.47
C ASP A 55 3.09 8.06 0.33
N PHE A 56 3.33 6.90 -0.28
CA PHE A 56 3.32 5.62 0.42
C PHE A 56 4.29 5.63 1.60
N VAL A 57 5.55 5.99 1.37
CA VAL A 57 6.58 6.04 2.42
C VAL A 57 6.24 7.07 3.50
N THR A 58 5.70 8.24 3.15
CA THR A 58 5.22 9.21 4.15
C THR A 58 4.11 8.63 5.03
N LYS A 59 3.12 7.95 4.45
CA LYS A 59 2.06 7.31 5.24
C LYS A 59 2.63 6.25 6.19
N ARG A 60 3.57 5.43 5.71
CA ARG A 60 4.25 4.41 6.53
C ARG A 60 5.10 5.04 7.63
N ALA A 61 5.75 6.17 7.36
CA ALA A 61 6.48 6.93 8.35
C ALA A 61 5.56 7.49 9.45
N ILE A 62 4.37 7.99 9.09
CA ILE A 62 3.35 8.45 10.06
C ILE A 62 2.95 7.29 10.98
N TYR A 63 2.61 6.13 10.42
CA TYR A 63 2.23 4.96 11.25
C TYR A 63 3.38 4.47 12.14
N THR A 64 4.61 4.49 11.64
CA THR A 64 5.79 4.12 12.41
C THR A 64 6.06 5.11 13.55
N LEU A 65 5.90 6.41 13.29
CA LEU A 65 6.03 7.43 14.32
C LEU A 65 4.90 7.33 15.38
N CYS A 66 3.67 7.07 14.96
CA CYS A 66 2.56 6.80 15.87
C CYS A 66 2.80 5.54 16.74
N TYR A 67 3.44 4.52 16.18
CA TYR A 67 3.88 3.35 16.93
C TYR A 67 4.90 3.75 18.01
N TYR A 68 5.94 4.52 17.66
CA TYR A 68 6.90 5.03 18.64
C TYR A 68 6.26 5.88 19.73
N PHE A 69 5.30 6.75 19.40
CA PHE A 69 4.56 7.51 20.41
C PHE A 69 3.75 6.60 21.34
N SER A 70 3.16 5.52 20.82
CA SER A 70 2.46 4.53 21.65
C SER A 70 3.39 3.83 22.63
N GLU A 71 4.57 3.39 22.17
CA GLU A 71 5.59 2.72 23.01
C GLU A 71 6.18 3.66 24.08
N LEU A 72 6.26 4.95 23.78
CA LEU A 72 6.73 5.98 24.72
C LEU A 72 5.61 6.58 25.59
N HIS A 73 4.38 6.04 25.50
CA HIS A 73 3.20 6.54 26.20
C HIS A 73 2.85 8.01 25.93
N ASP A 74 3.20 8.52 24.74
CA ASP A 74 2.85 9.86 24.26
C ASP A 74 1.55 9.83 23.42
N GLU A 75 0.43 9.53 24.08
CA GLU A 75 -0.89 9.43 23.43
C GLU A 75 -1.36 10.77 22.83
N PHE A 76 -0.90 11.91 23.37
CA PHE A 76 -1.30 13.24 22.89
C PHE A 76 -0.68 13.56 21.53
N SER A 77 0.63 13.38 21.38
CA SER A 77 1.31 13.56 20.09
C SER A 77 0.78 12.59 19.04
N ARG A 78 0.52 11.34 19.44
CA ARG A 78 -0.08 10.32 18.56
C ARG A 78 -1.47 10.73 18.07
N THR A 79 -2.36 11.10 18.99
CA THR A 79 -3.74 11.50 18.68
C THR A 79 -3.75 12.74 17.80
N TRP A 80 -2.99 13.77 18.17
CA TRP A 80 -2.87 14.99 17.39
C TRP A 80 -2.35 14.72 15.97
N LEU A 81 -1.31 13.90 15.80
CA LEU A 81 -0.77 13.57 14.48
C LEU A 81 -1.77 12.81 13.60
N LEU A 82 -2.60 11.94 14.19
CA LEU A 82 -3.66 11.24 13.46
C LEU A 82 -4.83 12.17 13.12
N GLU A 83 -5.17 13.13 13.99
CA GLU A 83 -6.22 14.11 13.74
C GLU A 83 -5.79 15.20 12.75
N PHE A 84 -4.49 15.45 12.63
CA PHE A 84 -3.92 16.41 11.71
C PHE A 84 -4.39 16.13 10.27
N GLU A 85 -5.11 17.09 9.69
CA GLU A 85 -5.76 16.99 8.37
C GLU A 85 -6.69 15.79 8.19
N ASN A 86 -7.26 15.30 9.31
CA ASN A 86 -8.14 14.14 9.30
C ASN A 86 -7.46 12.87 8.77
N PHE A 87 -6.15 12.74 8.98
CA PHE A 87 -5.35 11.63 8.46
C PHE A 87 -5.83 10.27 8.98
N GLY A 88 -6.21 10.18 10.26
CA GLY A 88 -6.67 8.95 10.89
C GLY A 88 -7.95 8.40 10.27
N ASN A 89 -8.87 9.27 9.84
CA ASN A 89 -10.12 8.84 9.22
C ASN A 89 -9.96 8.54 7.73
N ARG A 90 -9.08 9.27 7.01
CA ARG A 90 -8.89 9.08 5.56
C ARG A 90 -7.83 8.04 5.22
N GLY A 91 -6.76 7.96 6.00
CA GLY A 91 -5.55 7.19 5.67
C GLY A 91 -4.85 7.66 4.39
N GLU A 92 -5.14 8.89 3.95
CA GLU A 92 -4.71 9.45 2.67
C GLU A 92 -4.13 10.85 2.82
N LEU A 93 -3.10 11.14 2.01
CA LEU A 93 -2.48 12.46 1.92
C LEU A 93 -3.20 13.22 0.80
N ARG A 94 -3.90 14.29 1.15
CA ARG A 94 -4.81 14.99 0.23
C ARG A 94 -4.10 15.55 -1.01
N ASP A 95 -2.94 16.18 -0.80
CA ASP A 95 -2.21 16.93 -1.84
C ASP A 95 -0.77 16.42 -1.99
N GLY A 96 -0.54 15.15 -1.62
CA GLY A 96 0.79 14.53 -1.60
C GLY A 96 1.62 14.83 -0.36
N SER A 97 2.74 14.12 -0.26
CA SER A 97 3.66 14.10 0.87
C SER A 97 4.36 15.42 1.12
N TYR A 98 4.79 16.12 0.08
CA TYR A 98 5.46 17.41 0.23
C TYR A 98 4.54 18.46 0.86
N ALA A 99 3.32 18.61 0.33
CA ALA A 99 2.35 19.58 0.81
C ALA A 99 1.91 19.27 2.25
N TYR A 100 1.70 17.99 2.57
CA TYR A 100 1.41 17.54 3.94
C TYR A 100 2.53 17.91 4.92
N LEU A 101 3.78 17.58 4.59
CA LEU A 101 4.93 17.89 5.45
C LEU A 101 5.13 19.40 5.62
N LEU A 102 4.95 20.19 4.56
CA LEU A 102 5.07 21.64 4.63
C LEU A 102 4.02 22.26 5.55
N ARG A 103 2.78 21.78 5.49
CA ARG A 103 1.70 22.25 6.38
C ARG A 103 1.92 21.80 7.81
N LEU A 104 2.37 20.57 8.03
CA LEU A 104 2.74 20.07 9.34
C LEU A 104 3.84 20.93 9.96
N PHE A 105 4.86 21.28 9.17
CA PHE A 105 5.99 22.11 9.60
C PHE A 105 5.57 23.55 9.94
N LYS A 106 4.63 24.12 9.18
CA LYS A 106 4.10 25.48 9.38
C LYS A 106 2.97 25.57 10.41
N SER A 107 2.53 24.44 10.96
CA SER A 107 1.41 24.44 11.89
C SER A 107 1.80 25.11 13.22
N PRO A 108 0.91 25.94 13.80
CA PRO A 108 1.18 26.62 15.04
C PRO A 108 1.28 25.62 16.20
N MET A 109 1.98 26.01 17.26
CA MET A 109 2.03 25.24 18.50
C MET A 109 0.61 25.02 19.06
N HIS A 110 0.36 23.81 19.56
CA HIS A 110 -0.92 23.43 20.15
C HIS A 110 -0.76 23.13 21.63
N ILE A 111 -1.59 23.73 22.48
CA ILE A 111 -1.61 23.48 23.93
C ILE A 111 -2.88 22.70 24.26
N PHE A 112 -2.73 21.53 24.87
CA PHE A 112 -3.83 20.73 25.39
C PHE A 112 -3.99 20.99 26.88
N GLU A 113 -5.15 21.52 27.29
CA GLU A 113 -5.53 21.57 28.70
C GLU A 113 -6.20 20.25 29.10
N ILE A 114 -5.52 19.49 29.96
CA ILE A 114 -6.07 18.26 30.53
C ILE A 114 -6.48 18.56 31.95
N SER A 115 -7.77 18.41 32.22
CA SER A 115 -8.28 18.44 33.59
C SER A 115 -8.41 17.00 34.08
N SER A 116 -7.69 16.66 35.16
CA SER A 116 -8.01 15.46 35.90
C SER A 116 -9.36 15.71 36.57
N GLY A 117 -10.41 15.01 36.12
CA GLY A 117 -11.72 15.07 36.76
C GLY A 117 -11.60 14.76 38.26
N PRO A 118 -12.49 15.30 39.11
CA PRO A 118 -12.43 15.02 40.53
C PRO A 118 -12.55 13.50 40.75
N ASP A 119 -11.54 12.89 41.36
CA ASP A 119 -11.62 11.48 41.75
C ASP A 119 -12.80 11.35 42.73
N PRO A 120 -13.82 10.53 42.45
CA PRO A 120 -14.96 10.37 43.35
C PRO A 120 -14.55 9.90 44.76
N ARG A 121 -13.34 9.33 44.92
CA ARG A 121 -12.78 8.91 46.21
C ARG A 121 -12.03 10.02 46.95
N TYR A 122 -11.55 11.04 46.24
CA TYR A 122 -10.81 12.17 46.82
C TYR A 122 -11.52 13.47 46.48
N HIS A 123 -12.33 13.97 47.41
CA HIS A 123 -13.02 15.24 47.22
C HIS A 123 -12.02 16.38 46.91
N SER A 124 -12.31 17.11 45.83
CA SER A 124 -12.02 18.54 45.55
C SER A 124 -10.74 18.99 44.81
N TYR A 125 -9.75 18.16 44.50
CA TYR A 125 -8.59 18.65 43.73
C TYR A 125 -8.69 18.28 42.25
N SER A 126 -9.19 19.20 41.42
CA SER A 126 -8.93 19.17 39.98
C SER A 126 -7.55 19.78 39.73
N ARG A 127 -6.66 19.03 39.08
CA ARG A 127 -5.42 19.57 38.54
C ARG A 127 -5.59 19.79 37.05
N LYS A 128 -5.20 20.96 36.59
CA LYS A 128 -5.05 21.26 35.17
C LYS A 128 -3.58 21.06 34.80
N PHE A 129 -3.35 20.30 33.75
CA PHE A 129 -2.04 20.12 33.13
C PHE A 129 -2.10 20.69 31.72
N GLU A 130 -1.09 21.45 31.34
CA GLU A 130 -0.91 21.92 29.97
C GLU A 130 0.13 21.04 29.29
N ILE A 131 -0.25 20.45 28.16
CA ILE A 131 0.68 19.71 27.31
C ILE A 131 0.88 20.50 26.04
N GLU A 132 2.12 20.91 25.82
CA GLU A 132 2.55 21.60 24.61
C GLU A 132 2.95 20.58 23.54
N ILE A 133 2.33 20.68 22.37
CA ILE A 133 2.70 19.95 21.16
C ILE A 133 3.32 20.94 20.18
N SER A 134 4.54 20.62 19.74
CA SER A 134 5.28 21.36 18.71
C SER A 134 5.21 20.63 17.36
N PRO A 135 4.36 21.06 16.41
CA PRO A 135 4.22 20.42 15.10
C PRO A 135 5.52 20.37 14.29
N SER A 136 6.34 21.41 14.38
CA SER A 136 7.64 21.47 13.69
C SER A 136 8.59 20.38 14.20
N SER A 137 8.62 20.14 15.52
CA SER A 137 9.37 19.03 16.12
C SER A 137 8.87 17.66 15.62
N ILE A 138 7.54 17.47 15.57
CA ILE A 138 6.93 16.25 15.02
C ILE A 138 7.27 16.09 13.53
N ALA A 139 7.23 17.16 12.74
CA ALA A 139 7.58 17.14 11.33
C ALA A 139 9.04 16.73 11.09
N ILE A 140 9.99 17.26 11.89
CA ILE A 140 11.40 16.87 11.82
C ILE A 140 11.57 15.38 12.15
N ARG A 141 10.92 14.89 13.21
CA ARG A 141 10.94 13.46 13.57
C ARG A 141 10.34 12.61 12.46
N LEU A 142 9.22 13.04 11.88
CA LEU A 142 8.56 12.35 10.79
C LEU A 142 9.46 12.27 9.53
N MET A 143 10.17 13.34 9.18
CA MET A 143 11.12 13.34 8.06
C MET A 143 12.25 12.32 8.28
N ARG A 144 12.81 12.23 9.50
CA ARG A 144 13.84 11.22 9.83
C ARG A 144 13.31 9.80 9.71
N VAL A 145 12.13 9.52 10.27
CA VAL A 145 11.49 8.19 10.14
C VAL A 145 11.20 7.89 8.66
N ARG A 146 10.78 8.89 7.88
CA ARG A 146 10.54 8.74 6.45
C ARG A 146 11.80 8.38 5.66
N GLU A 147 12.95 8.95 6.00
CA GLU A 147 14.24 8.57 5.39
C GLU A 147 14.61 7.12 5.69
N GLN A 148 14.42 6.67 6.94
CA GLN A 148 14.66 5.28 7.32
C GLN A 148 13.74 4.32 6.56
N VAL A 149 12.43 4.59 6.55
CA VAL A 149 11.45 3.77 5.82
C VAL A 149 11.73 3.79 4.31
N ALA A 150 12.19 4.92 3.75
CA ALA A 150 12.59 5.00 2.34
C ALA A 150 13.78 4.09 2.02
N ALA A 151 14.81 4.09 2.87
CA ALA A 151 15.99 3.24 2.69
C ALA A 151 15.65 1.75 2.80
N GLU A 152 14.78 1.39 3.75
CA GLU A 152 14.22 0.04 3.86
C GLU A 152 13.45 -0.35 2.61
N CYS A 153 12.50 0.49 2.18
CA CYS A 153 11.70 0.22 0.98
C CYS A 153 12.59 0.08 -0.27
N ALA A 154 13.63 0.89 -0.42
CA ALA A 154 14.57 0.79 -1.54
C ALA A 154 15.34 -0.54 -1.51
N SER A 155 15.79 -0.97 -0.32
CA SER A 155 16.46 -2.26 -0.13
C SER A 155 15.51 -3.42 -0.42
N ASP A 156 14.27 -3.31 0.04
CA ASP A 156 13.24 -4.33 -0.14
C ASP A 156 12.80 -4.44 -1.61
N LEU A 157 12.75 -3.33 -2.36
CA LEU A 157 12.47 -3.33 -3.80
C LEU A 157 13.56 -4.06 -4.60
N ALA A 158 14.81 -4.09 -4.12
CA ALA A 158 15.87 -4.86 -4.74
C ALA A 158 15.61 -6.38 -4.68
N LEU A 159 14.73 -6.84 -3.80
CA LEU A 159 14.36 -8.25 -3.64
C LEU A 159 13.30 -8.73 -4.65
N VAL A 160 12.68 -7.83 -5.42
CA VAL A 160 11.58 -8.16 -6.34
C VAL A 160 11.97 -9.24 -7.36
N SER A 161 13.22 -9.25 -7.81
CA SER A 161 13.74 -10.30 -8.71
C SER A 161 13.70 -11.69 -8.05
N ALA A 162 14.19 -11.78 -6.81
CA ALA A 162 14.16 -13.01 -6.03
C ALA A 162 12.73 -13.47 -5.74
N GLU A 163 11.81 -12.55 -5.47
CA GLU A 163 10.39 -12.87 -5.31
C GLU A 163 9.76 -13.43 -6.58
N ASN A 164 10.03 -12.81 -7.74
CA ASN A 164 9.51 -13.29 -9.02
C ASN A 164 10.03 -14.70 -9.31
N LEU A 165 11.30 -14.97 -9.02
CA LEU A 165 11.88 -16.32 -9.13
C LEU A 165 11.19 -17.31 -8.19
N GLU A 166 10.89 -16.91 -6.96
CA GLU A 166 10.20 -17.76 -5.99
C GLU A 166 8.76 -18.09 -6.44
N ILE A 167 8.02 -17.13 -7.00
CA ILE A 167 6.69 -17.37 -7.57
C ILE A 167 6.76 -18.40 -8.71
N ASN A 168 7.76 -18.27 -9.59
CA ASN A 168 7.99 -19.22 -10.68
C ASN A 168 8.38 -20.61 -10.17
N ARG A 169 9.26 -20.70 -9.15
CA ARG A 169 9.65 -21.95 -8.50
C ARG A 169 8.40 -22.70 -8.01
N GLN A 170 7.51 -22.01 -7.31
CA GLN A 170 6.28 -22.63 -6.81
C GLN A 170 5.34 -23.09 -7.91
N GLN A 171 5.24 -22.34 -9.01
CA GLN A 171 4.48 -22.77 -10.17
C GLN A 171 5.05 -24.07 -10.76
N MET A 172 6.37 -24.18 -10.87
CA MET A 172 7.05 -25.40 -11.36
C MET A 172 6.87 -26.57 -10.41
N GLU A 173 6.96 -26.36 -9.09
CA GLU A 173 6.74 -27.43 -8.12
C GLU A 173 5.32 -27.98 -8.18
N LEU A 174 4.32 -27.12 -8.38
CA LEU A 174 2.95 -27.56 -8.59
C LEU A 174 2.75 -28.38 -9.87
N SER A 175 3.46 -28.05 -10.94
CA SER A 175 3.31 -28.79 -12.19
C SER A 175 3.99 -30.16 -12.14
N LEU A 176 5.03 -30.31 -11.33
CA LEU A 176 5.76 -31.57 -11.13
C LEU A 176 5.13 -32.45 -10.05
N ASN A 177 4.66 -31.87 -8.94
CA ASN A 177 4.20 -32.61 -7.77
C ASN A 177 2.67 -32.58 -7.65
N VAL A 178 1.99 -33.41 -8.43
CA VAL A 178 0.54 -33.60 -8.32
C VAL A 178 0.20 -34.25 -6.97
N GLY A 179 -0.11 -33.43 -5.95
CA GLY A 179 -0.60 -33.88 -4.65
C GLY A 179 0.36 -33.75 -3.46
N ALA A 180 1.51 -33.10 -3.62
CA ALA A 180 2.37 -32.76 -2.48
C ALA A 180 1.88 -31.48 -1.77
N ASP A 181 1.97 -31.46 -0.44
CA ASP A 181 1.83 -30.24 0.33
C ASP A 181 2.97 -29.28 -0.08
N LEU A 182 2.60 -28.16 -0.70
CA LEU A 182 3.56 -27.13 -1.06
C LEU A 182 4.11 -26.49 0.21
N GLU A 183 5.42 -26.37 0.28
CA GLU A 183 6.07 -25.49 1.23
C GLU A 183 5.56 -24.04 1.01
N PRO A 184 5.24 -23.32 2.10
CA PRO A 184 4.80 -21.93 2.01
C PRO A 184 5.87 -21.06 1.34
N LEU A 185 5.42 -19.94 0.76
CA LEU A 185 6.31 -18.92 0.19
C LEU A 185 7.37 -18.53 1.22
N ARG A 186 8.65 -18.68 0.85
CA ARG A 186 9.75 -18.28 1.72
C ARG A 186 9.68 -16.77 1.91
N SER A 187 9.53 -16.31 3.15
CA SER A 187 9.65 -14.89 3.46
C SER A 187 11.09 -14.48 3.24
N LEU A 188 11.32 -13.50 2.36
CA LEU A 188 12.65 -12.93 2.13
C LEU A 188 13.03 -11.90 3.20
N ILE A 189 12.04 -11.37 3.93
CA ILE A 189 12.23 -10.40 4.99
C ILE A 189 11.82 -11.01 6.32
N PHE A 190 12.64 -10.76 7.34
CA PHE A 190 12.43 -11.19 8.71
C PHE A 190 12.23 -9.97 9.60
N GLU A 191 11.20 -9.99 10.46
CA GLU A 191 10.86 -8.87 11.38
C GLU A 191 11.95 -8.62 12.43
N ASN A 192 12.74 -9.64 12.75
CA ASN A 192 13.77 -9.60 13.76
C ASN A 192 14.99 -10.34 13.21
N ASP A 193 15.66 -9.77 12.22
CA ASP A 193 17.03 -10.21 11.95
C ASP A 193 17.87 -9.77 13.16
N PRO A 194 18.32 -10.70 14.03
CA PRO A 194 19.07 -10.35 15.24
C PRO A 194 20.40 -9.68 14.92
N PHE A 195 20.81 -9.68 13.65
CA PHE A 195 22.04 -9.08 13.17
C PHE A 195 21.84 -7.66 12.59
N THR A 196 20.60 -7.18 12.42
CA THR A 196 20.31 -5.80 11.97
C THR A 196 19.39 -5.09 12.97
N SER A 197 19.97 -4.33 13.91
CA SER A 197 19.24 -3.60 14.96
C SER A 197 18.41 -2.41 14.46
N ASP A 198 18.54 -2.05 13.18
CA ASP A 198 18.15 -0.72 12.70
C ASP A 198 16.87 -0.71 11.86
N SER A 199 16.10 -1.82 11.85
CA SER A 199 14.83 -1.88 11.12
C SER A 199 13.69 -1.21 11.88
N THR A 200 12.79 -0.53 11.16
CA THR A 200 11.57 0.03 11.73
C THR A 200 10.62 -1.09 12.20
N PRO A 201 9.85 -0.86 13.28
CA PRO A 201 8.99 -1.88 13.88
C PRO A 201 7.86 -2.38 12.96
N LEU A 202 7.58 -1.65 11.88
CA LEU A 202 6.52 -1.99 10.92
C LEU A 202 7.07 -2.44 9.56
N ARG A 203 8.35 -2.82 9.46
CA ARG A 203 9.03 -3.14 8.20
C ARG A 203 8.32 -4.23 7.39
N THR A 204 7.97 -5.36 8.00
CA THR A 204 7.31 -6.46 7.27
C THR A 204 5.94 -6.09 6.72
N GLU A 205 5.13 -5.39 7.52
CA GLU A 205 3.84 -4.88 7.03
C GLU A 205 4.03 -3.81 5.94
N THR A 206 5.06 -2.98 6.06
CA THR A 206 5.45 -2.01 5.01
C THR A 206 5.82 -2.73 3.72
N TYR A 207 6.68 -3.73 3.78
CA TYR A 207 7.11 -4.54 2.63
C TYR A 207 5.94 -5.23 1.94
N ARG A 208 5.06 -5.91 2.69
CA ARG A 208 3.86 -6.55 2.12
C ARG A 208 2.95 -5.54 1.41
N ARG A 209 2.86 -4.31 1.90
CA ARG A 209 2.10 -3.24 1.23
C ARG A 209 2.81 -2.69 0.01
N LEU A 210 4.14 -2.55 0.08
CA LEU A 210 4.98 -2.11 -1.03
C LEU A 210 4.86 -3.08 -2.22
N GLN A 211 4.91 -4.38 -1.98
CA GLN A 211 4.69 -5.41 -3.01
C GLN A 211 3.32 -5.30 -3.71
N ALA A 212 2.26 -4.97 -2.96
CA ALA A 212 0.94 -4.71 -3.56
C ALA A 212 0.98 -3.50 -4.47
N LEU A 213 1.51 -2.40 -3.93
CA LEU A 213 1.54 -1.14 -4.63
C LEU A 213 2.32 -1.33 -5.94
N LEU A 214 3.44 -2.05 -5.88
CA LEU A 214 4.27 -2.39 -7.03
C LEU A 214 3.52 -3.23 -8.06
N THR A 215 2.79 -4.26 -7.62
CA THR A 215 2.00 -5.11 -8.52
C THR A 215 0.85 -4.33 -9.17
N GLU A 216 0.15 -3.49 -8.40
CA GLU A 216 -0.91 -2.63 -8.94
C GLU A 216 -0.34 -1.63 -9.96
N ALA A 217 0.81 -1.01 -9.67
CA ALA A 217 1.48 -0.10 -10.60
C ALA A 217 1.86 -0.81 -11.92
N ALA A 218 2.46 -2.00 -11.84
CA ALA A 218 2.77 -2.81 -13.01
C ALA A 218 1.51 -3.19 -13.82
N VAL A 219 0.40 -3.53 -13.14
CA VAL A 219 -0.89 -3.80 -13.81
C VAL A 219 -1.42 -2.55 -14.51
N CYS A 220 -1.33 -1.37 -13.88
CA CYS A 220 -1.78 -0.12 -14.47
C CYS A 220 -0.98 0.25 -15.73
N GLU A 221 0.34 0.09 -15.69
CA GLU A 221 1.20 0.31 -16.87
C GLU A 221 0.91 -0.69 -17.97
N TYR A 222 0.76 -1.97 -17.64
CA TYR A 222 0.45 -2.97 -18.65
C TYR A 222 -0.93 -2.79 -19.27
N LEU A 223 -1.93 -2.35 -18.49
CA LEU A 223 -3.24 -2.00 -19.04
C LEU A 223 -3.15 -0.81 -20.01
N ALA A 224 -2.27 0.16 -19.77
CA ALA A 224 -2.02 1.24 -20.72
C ALA A 224 -1.41 0.70 -22.03
N GLU A 225 -0.41 -0.19 -21.94
CA GLU A 225 0.22 -0.87 -23.09
C GLU A 225 -0.79 -1.73 -23.88
N LEU A 226 -1.57 -2.56 -23.19
CA LEU A 226 -2.55 -3.47 -23.79
C LEU A 226 -3.71 -2.74 -24.47
N ARG A 227 -4.04 -1.53 -24.00
CA ARG A 227 -5.08 -0.70 -24.64
C ARG A 227 -4.74 -0.39 -26.10
N GLU A 228 -3.46 -0.28 -26.42
CA GLU A 228 -2.98 0.04 -27.76
C GLU A 228 -2.67 -1.22 -28.59
N THR A 229 -2.18 -2.28 -27.95
CA THR A 229 -1.67 -3.48 -28.63
C THR A 229 -2.68 -4.63 -28.72
N SER A 230 -3.50 -4.84 -27.68
CA SER A 230 -4.37 -6.02 -27.57
C SER A 230 -5.61 -5.77 -26.71
N TYR A 231 -6.69 -5.34 -27.35
CA TYR A 231 -7.97 -5.02 -26.68
C TYR A 231 -8.56 -6.18 -25.86
N HIS A 232 -8.42 -7.43 -26.30
CA HIS A 232 -8.95 -8.60 -25.58
C HIS A 232 -8.17 -8.91 -24.29
N ASP A 233 -6.84 -8.79 -24.32
CA ASP A 233 -6.00 -9.01 -23.13
C ASP A 233 -6.20 -7.87 -22.14
N TYR A 234 -6.36 -6.64 -22.64
CA TYR A 234 -6.75 -5.48 -21.85
C TYR A 234 -8.06 -5.72 -21.08
N LEU A 235 -9.13 -6.11 -21.77
CA LEU A 235 -10.42 -6.37 -21.13
C LEU A 235 -10.32 -7.48 -20.09
N TRP A 236 -9.61 -8.56 -20.42
CA TRP A 236 -9.46 -9.68 -19.50
C TRP A 236 -8.64 -9.31 -18.26
N LEU A 237 -7.53 -8.60 -18.41
CA LEU A 237 -6.70 -8.18 -17.27
C LEU A 237 -7.46 -7.19 -16.37
N MET A 238 -8.25 -6.29 -16.97
CA MET A 238 -9.12 -5.37 -16.24
C MET A 238 -10.18 -6.13 -15.42
N GLU A 239 -10.89 -7.08 -16.04
CA GLU A 239 -11.87 -7.94 -15.37
C GLU A 239 -11.22 -8.76 -14.24
N TYR A 240 -10.04 -9.34 -14.50
CA TYR A 240 -9.29 -10.13 -13.52
C TYR A 240 -8.86 -9.29 -12.31
N ARG A 241 -8.32 -8.08 -12.55
CA ARG A 241 -7.95 -7.12 -11.51
C ARG A 241 -9.15 -6.72 -10.66
N ASP A 242 -10.27 -6.39 -11.29
CA ASP A 242 -11.46 -5.92 -10.59
C ASP A 242 -12.11 -7.03 -9.76
N ALA A 243 -12.10 -8.26 -10.26
CA ALA A 243 -12.52 -9.42 -9.49
C ALA A 243 -11.63 -9.68 -8.27
N ALA A 244 -10.31 -9.62 -8.43
CA ALA A 244 -9.38 -9.76 -7.31
C ALA A 244 -9.66 -8.74 -6.18
N LYS A 245 -9.99 -7.49 -6.56
CA LYS A 245 -10.40 -6.43 -5.61
C LYS A 245 -11.71 -6.77 -4.89
N LEU A 246 -12.68 -7.39 -5.57
CA LEU A 246 -13.95 -7.80 -4.96
C LEU A 246 -13.75 -8.93 -3.94
N PHE A 247 -12.98 -9.96 -4.29
CA PHE A 247 -12.71 -11.09 -3.37
C PHE A 247 -12.00 -10.64 -2.10
N GLY A 248 -11.07 -9.66 -2.20
CA GLY A 248 -10.44 -9.06 -1.03
C GLY A 248 -11.41 -8.36 -0.07
N LYS A 249 -12.51 -7.79 -0.58
CA LYS A 249 -13.54 -7.10 0.24
C LYS A 249 -14.45 -8.07 0.98
N TYR A 250 -14.88 -9.16 0.33
CA TYR A 250 -15.82 -10.11 0.93
C TYR A 250 -15.26 -10.82 2.16
N ARG A 251 -13.95 -11.13 2.17
CA ARG A 251 -13.30 -11.78 3.32
C ARG A 251 -13.11 -10.84 4.52
N LYS A 252 -12.83 -9.55 4.29
CA LYS A 252 -12.78 -8.52 5.36
C LYS A 252 -14.10 -8.39 6.13
N HIS A 253 -15.23 -8.69 5.50
CA HIS A 253 -16.52 -8.72 6.20
C HIS A 253 -16.68 -9.92 7.15
N GLN A 254 -15.93 -11.01 6.95
CA GLN A 254 -15.88 -12.16 7.87
C GLN A 254 -14.91 -11.92 9.04
N GLU A 255 -13.82 -11.19 8.81
CA GLU A 255 -12.80 -10.86 9.83
C GLU A 255 -13.07 -9.51 10.52
N LYS A 256 -14.34 -9.26 10.89
CA LYS A 256 -14.88 -7.94 11.28
C LYS A 256 -14.38 -7.36 12.61
N PHE A 257 -13.20 -7.74 13.10
CA PHE A 257 -12.71 -7.33 14.43
C PHE A 257 -11.26 -6.82 14.52
N SER A 258 -10.58 -6.48 13.43
CA SER A 258 -9.28 -5.80 13.58
C SER A 258 -8.95 -4.88 12.40
N SER A 259 -8.88 -3.57 12.70
CA SER A 259 -8.16 -2.53 11.94
C SER A 259 -8.83 -1.97 10.67
N GLY A 260 -9.46 -0.79 10.81
CA GLY A 260 -10.18 -0.06 9.76
C GLY A 260 -9.29 0.68 8.75
N TYR A 261 -8.62 -0.04 7.84
CA TYR A 261 -7.88 0.58 6.73
C TYR A 261 -8.48 0.28 5.34
N PRO A 262 -8.74 1.31 4.50
CA PRO A 262 -9.42 1.19 3.20
C PRO A 262 -8.47 0.80 2.04
N TYR A 263 -7.38 0.08 2.29
CA TYR A 263 -6.57 -0.44 1.18
C TYR A 263 -7.26 -1.67 0.57
N LEU A 264 -7.58 -1.57 -0.71
CA LEU A 264 -8.25 -2.57 -1.54
C LEU A 264 -7.53 -3.92 -1.64
N TRP A 265 -6.30 -4.00 -1.12
CA TRP A 265 -5.39 -5.16 -1.18
C TRP A 265 -4.80 -5.57 0.19
N SER A 266 -5.38 -5.15 1.32
CA SER A 266 -4.78 -5.38 2.65
C SER A 266 -5.28 -6.63 3.41
N GLY A 267 -5.89 -7.59 2.72
CA GLY A 267 -6.14 -8.89 3.33
C GLY A 267 -4.89 -9.77 3.23
N GLU A 268 -4.74 -10.75 4.12
CA GLU A 268 -3.72 -11.83 4.06
C GLU A 268 -3.77 -12.68 2.78
N TYR A 269 -4.65 -12.35 1.82
CA TYR A 269 -4.50 -12.82 0.45
C TYR A 269 -3.19 -12.25 -0.11
N ASN A 270 -2.18 -13.09 0.02
CA ASN A 270 -0.83 -12.92 -0.44
C ASN A 270 -0.88 -12.38 -1.89
N LYS A 271 -0.35 -11.17 -2.16
CA LYS A 271 -0.36 -10.59 -3.52
C LYS A 271 0.49 -11.40 -4.48
N GLN A 272 1.44 -12.16 -3.95
CA GLN A 272 2.08 -13.28 -4.62
C GLN A 272 1.04 -14.23 -5.23
N GLY A 273 -0.07 -14.46 -4.53
CA GLY A 273 -1.26 -15.16 -4.99
C GLY A 273 -1.94 -14.55 -6.23
N PHE A 274 -1.87 -13.23 -6.47
CA PHE A 274 -2.43 -12.64 -7.70
C PHE A 274 -1.68 -13.13 -8.94
N LEU A 275 -0.36 -12.96 -8.97
CA LEU A 275 0.48 -13.42 -10.07
C LEU A 275 0.54 -14.95 -10.13
N PHE A 276 0.66 -15.61 -8.99
CA PHE A 276 0.68 -17.06 -8.88
C PHE A 276 -0.61 -17.70 -9.40
N ASN A 277 -1.78 -17.17 -9.02
CA ASN A 277 -3.05 -17.68 -9.54
C ASN A 277 -3.15 -17.46 -11.04
N MET A 278 -2.69 -16.31 -11.54
CA MET A 278 -2.66 -16.01 -12.96
C MET A 278 -1.78 -16.99 -13.75
N LEU A 279 -0.59 -17.32 -13.25
CA LEU A 279 0.32 -18.31 -13.85
C LEU A 279 -0.26 -19.72 -13.96
N ARG A 280 -1.25 -20.04 -13.12
CA ARG A 280 -1.91 -21.35 -13.08
C ARG A 280 -3.12 -21.46 -14.01
N LEU A 281 -3.58 -20.36 -14.57
CA LEU A 281 -4.74 -20.39 -15.47
C LEU A 281 -4.34 -20.97 -16.83
N ALA A 282 -5.15 -21.92 -17.31
CA ALA A 282 -5.04 -22.42 -18.67
C ALA A 282 -5.36 -21.32 -19.70
N PRO A 283 -4.90 -21.46 -20.95
CA PRO A 283 -5.29 -20.56 -22.03
C PRO A 283 -6.82 -20.47 -22.15
N ILE A 284 -7.32 -19.24 -22.33
CA ILE A 284 -8.75 -18.94 -22.37
C ILE A 284 -9.12 -18.57 -23.80
N GLN A 285 -10.05 -19.31 -24.40
CA GLN A 285 -10.61 -18.96 -25.71
C GLN A 285 -11.80 -18.01 -25.54
N ARG A 286 -11.73 -16.80 -26.09
CA ARG A 286 -12.92 -15.95 -26.29
C ARG A 286 -13.58 -16.32 -27.61
N THR A 287 -14.91 -16.39 -27.60
CA THR A 287 -15.70 -16.97 -28.69
C THR A 287 -15.87 -16.03 -29.88
N HIS A 288 -15.81 -14.70 -29.69
CA HIS A 288 -16.03 -13.73 -30.77
C HIS A 288 -15.23 -12.43 -30.61
N PRO A 289 -14.30 -12.11 -31.54
CA PRO A 289 -13.62 -13.03 -32.47
C PRO A 289 -12.90 -14.17 -31.71
N VAL A 290 -12.61 -15.28 -32.40
CA VAL A 290 -11.85 -16.39 -31.80
C VAL A 290 -10.43 -15.91 -31.49
N LYS A 291 -10.17 -15.63 -30.22
CA LYS A 291 -8.84 -15.23 -29.73
C LYS A 291 -8.50 -15.99 -28.46
N TRP A 292 -7.26 -16.45 -28.40
CA TRP A 292 -6.69 -17.09 -27.22
C TRP A 292 -6.01 -16.04 -26.35
N ILE A 293 -6.36 -16.03 -25.08
CA ILE A 293 -5.70 -15.25 -24.03
C ILE A 293 -4.81 -16.22 -23.28
N TYR A 294 -3.57 -15.81 -23.02
CA TYR A 294 -2.56 -16.59 -22.31
C TYR A 294 -2.23 -15.90 -20.97
N PRO A 295 -2.98 -16.19 -19.88
CA PRO A 295 -2.77 -15.55 -18.59
C PRO A 295 -1.35 -15.69 -18.06
N ASN A 296 -0.69 -16.83 -18.31
CA ASN A 296 0.70 -17.05 -17.93
C ASN A 296 1.65 -16.03 -18.58
N GLN A 297 1.49 -15.73 -19.87
CA GLN A 297 2.29 -14.72 -20.56
C GLN A 297 2.04 -13.32 -19.99
N ILE A 298 0.78 -13.00 -19.67
CA ILE A 298 0.43 -11.74 -19.00
C ILE A 298 1.11 -11.66 -17.63
N ALA A 299 1.10 -12.73 -16.83
CA ALA A 299 1.77 -12.77 -15.53
C ALA A 299 3.28 -12.56 -15.62
N HIS A 300 3.95 -13.21 -16.58
CA HIS A 300 5.39 -13.00 -16.81
C HIS A 300 5.68 -11.55 -17.20
N ARG A 301 4.89 -10.97 -18.11
CA ARG A 301 5.06 -9.56 -18.49
C ARG A 301 4.86 -8.62 -17.30
N LEU A 302 3.90 -8.91 -16.41
CA LEU A 302 3.71 -8.15 -15.17
C LEU A 302 4.90 -8.30 -14.21
N MET A 303 5.54 -9.47 -14.13
CA MET A 303 6.75 -9.66 -13.33
C MET A 303 7.93 -8.82 -13.83
N GLU A 304 8.10 -8.71 -15.15
CA GLU A 304 9.09 -7.83 -15.78
C GLU A 304 8.80 -6.36 -15.45
N LEU A 305 7.56 -5.90 -15.66
CA LEU A 305 7.15 -4.54 -15.35
C LEU A 305 7.31 -4.20 -13.86
N ARG A 306 7.12 -5.17 -12.95
CA ARG A 306 7.41 -4.97 -11.52
C ARG A 306 8.89 -4.64 -11.26
N LEU A 307 9.82 -5.22 -12.02
CA LEU A 307 11.25 -4.88 -11.91
C LEU A 307 11.48 -3.45 -12.40
N GLU A 308 10.96 -3.12 -13.58
CA GLU A 308 11.10 -1.79 -14.20
C GLU A 308 10.50 -0.67 -13.32
N VAL A 309 9.31 -0.90 -12.74
CA VAL A 309 8.69 0.04 -11.78
C VAL A 309 9.50 0.11 -10.50
N GLY A 310 9.98 -1.03 -9.99
CA GLY A 310 10.77 -1.09 -8.76
C GLY A 310 12.06 -0.27 -8.85
N GLU A 311 12.79 -0.38 -9.97
CA GLU A 311 14.00 0.39 -10.24
C GLU A 311 13.74 1.90 -10.25
N ARG A 312 12.66 2.34 -10.91
CA ARG A 312 12.25 3.77 -10.90
C ARG A 312 11.93 4.25 -9.49
N TRP A 313 11.21 3.45 -8.71
CA TRP A 313 10.88 3.80 -7.33
C TRP A 313 12.10 3.85 -6.43
N ILE A 314 13.09 2.97 -6.60
CA ILE A 314 14.36 3.05 -5.87
C ILE A 314 15.02 4.42 -6.09
N GLN A 315 15.08 4.90 -7.34
CA GLN A 315 15.62 6.22 -7.66
C GLN A 315 14.82 7.35 -7.01
N GLU A 316 13.48 7.27 -7.06
CA GLU A 316 12.63 8.26 -6.40
C GLU A 316 12.83 8.29 -4.88
N LEU A 317 12.96 7.13 -4.23
CA LEU A 317 13.16 7.01 -2.79
C LEU A 317 14.51 7.58 -2.34
N GLN A 318 15.57 7.37 -3.15
CA GLN A 318 16.89 7.94 -2.88
C GLN A 318 16.92 9.48 -2.90
N SER A 319 15.93 10.13 -3.55
CA SER A 319 15.83 11.59 -3.58
C SER A 319 15.21 12.22 -2.33
N ILE A 320 14.59 11.43 -1.44
CA ILE A 320 13.85 11.93 -0.26
C ILE A 320 14.69 12.82 0.67
N PRO A 321 15.95 12.49 1.02
CA PRO A 321 16.78 13.36 1.85
C PRO A 321 16.98 14.77 1.24
N SER A 322 17.14 14.86 -0.08
CA SER A 322 17.25 16.15 -0.77
C SER A 322 15.93 16.92 -0.74
N ASP A 323 14.80 16.24 -0.85
CA ASP A 323 13.48 16.89 -0.75
C ASP A 323 13.25 17.47 0.65
N HIS A 324 13.71 16.80 1.71
CA HIS A 324 13.65 17.33 3.07
C HIS A 324 14.51 18.58 3.26
N GLN A 325 15.73 18.58 2.72
CA GLN A 325 16.58 19.77 2.75
C GLN A 325 15.89 20.96 2.07
N LYS A 326 15.32 20.77 0.88
CA LYS A 326 14.56 21.81 0.17
C LYS A 326 13.37 22.32 0.98
N LEU A 327 12.64 21.42 1.64
CA LEU A 327 11.51 21.79 2.50
C LEU A 327 11.98 22.67 3.67
N ILE A 328 13.07 22.28 4.35
CA ILE A 328 13.65 23.05 5.44
C ILE A 328 14.11 24.43 4.95
N TYR A 329 14.83 24.51 3.84
CA TYR A 329 15.27 25.79 3.26
C TYR A 329 14.07 26.69 2.92
N SER A 330 13.05 26.15 2.25
CA SER A 330 11.84 26.92 1.90
C SER A 330 11.11 27.46 3.13
N HIS A 331 11.15 26.72 4.24
CA HIS A 331 10.57 27.18 5.50
C HIS A 331 11.42 28.31 6.10
N LEU A 332 12.73 28.13 6.21
CA LEU A 332 13.65 29.14 6.75
C LEU A 332 13.58 30.45 5.96
N GLU A 333 13.56 30.38 4.63
CA GLU A 333 13.38 31.55 3.76
C GLU A 333 12.05 32.27 4.05
N SER A 334 10.96 31.52 4.26
CA SER A 334 9.66 32.11 4.61
C SER A 334 9.58 32.68 6.03
N SER A 335 10.52 32.34 6.90
CA SER A 335 10.59 32.83 8.29
C SER A 335 11.44 34.09 8.43
N ILE A 336 12.28 34.42 7.46
CA ILE A 336 13.07 35.66 7.48
C ILE A 336 12.09 36.81 7.17
N PRO A 337 11.85 37.75 8.09
CA PRO A 337 11.01 38.91 7.80
C PRO A 337 11.62 39.64 6.62
N SER A 338 10.84 39.85 5.56
CA SER A 338 11.28 40.60 4.39
C SER A 338 11.66 42.00 4.84
N SER A 339 12.95 42.24 5.04
CA SER A 339 13.51 43.52 5.49
C SER A 339 13.44 44.60 4.40
N THR A 340 12.52 44.45 3.45
CA THR A 340 12.35 45.33 2.30
C THR A 340 11.40 46.46 2.65
N SER A 341 12.06 47.60 2.86
CA SER A 341 11.68 48.97 2.50
C SER A 341 10.55 49.65 3.28
N GLU A 342 10.85 50.06 4.50
CA GLU A 342 10.52 51.41 4.98
C GLU A 342 11.66 52.36 4.58
N GLU A 343 11.83 52.60 3.28
CA GLU A 343 12.61 53.74 2.76
C GLU A 343 11.81 54.29 1.58
N ASP A 344 10.82 55.14 1.88
CA ASP A 344 10.24 56.14 0.98
C ASP A 344 9.48 57.15 1.88
N GLU A 345 10.27 58.07 2.48
CA GLU A 345 9.82 59.40 2.91
C GLU A 345 9.94 60.40 1.76
#